data_AF-A0A1F3CM01-F1
#
_entry.id   AF-A0A1F3CM01-F1
#
_cell.length_a   1.000
_cell.length_b   1.000
_cell.length_c   1.000
_cell.angle_alpha   90.00
_cell.angle_beta   90.00
_cell.angle_gamma   90.00
#
_symmetry.space_group_name_H-M   'P 1'
#
loop_
_entity.id
_entity.type
_entity.pdbx_description
1 polymer ?
#
loop_
_entity_poly.entity_id
_entity_poly.type
_entity_poly.pdbx_seq_one_letter_code
_entity_poly.pdbx_strand_id
1 'polypeptide(L)'
;MLINRAWPLLAVALIAACGRPADSLGDLGYFSGATFVGSTSFEGESFGFPRAGWEQVELRTQAPYGEVKAFYAKAGPKTWTSTFESELPKSTGLVYSRYLADAQRRTFYVITIEERQQSKDVAIILRRGLAR
;
A
#
# COMPACT_ATOMS: atom_id res chain seq x y z
N MET A 1 18.76 58.97 23.48
CA MET A 1 19.24 57.68 24.03
C MET A 1 18.33 56.58 23.51
N LEU A 2 18.79 55.87 22.48
CA LEU A 2 18.09 54.77 21.79
C LEU A 2 18.28 53.48 22.58
N ILE A 3 17.20 52.86 23.04
CA ILE A 3 17.22 51.49 23.56
C ILE A 3 16.75 50.58 22.43
N ASN A 4 17.73 49.98 21.76
CA ASN A 4 17.57 48.87 20.82
C ASN A 4 16.78 47.73 21.48
N ARG A 5 15.57 47.48 20.99
CA ARG A 5 14.83 46.24 21.29
C ARG A 5 14.86 45.35 20.05
N ALA A 6 15.91 44.56 19.96
CA ALA A 6 15.92 43.36 19.13
C ALA A 6 15.03 42.32 19.82
N TRP A 7 13.84 42.09 19.28
CA TRP A 7 13.06 40.91 19.63
C TRP A 7 13.45 39.78 18.67
N PRO A 8 13.88 38.61 19.20
CA PRO A 8 14.22 37.48 18.36
C PRO A 8 12.93 36.93 17.74
N LEU A 9 12.91 36.88 16.41
CA LEU A 9 11.98 36.08 15.63
C LEU A 9 12.12 34.63 16.09
N LEU A 10 11.16 34.17 16.90
CA LEU A 10 11.06 32.76 17.28
C LEU A 10 10.60 32.00 16.03
N ALA A 11 11.58 31.56 15.24
CA ALA A 11 11.37 30.63 14.15
C ALA A 11 10.91 29.29 14.75
N VAL A 12 9.60 29.05 14.73
CA VAL A 12 9.04 27.71 14.92
C VAL A 12 9.37 26.93 13.65
N ALA A 13 10.58 26.39 13.60
CA ALA A 13 10.92 25.30 12.70
C ALA A 13 10.19 24.06 13.21
N LEU A 14 8.92 23.93 12.81
CA LEU A 14 8.23 22.64 12.80
C LEU A 14 9.01 21.77 11.81
N ILE A 15 10.00 21.05 12.35
CA ILE A 15 10.56 19.89 11.70
C ILE A 15 9.40 18.91 11.61
N ALA A 16 8.64 19.01 10.51
CA ALA A 16 7.96 17.86 9.97
C ALA A 16 9.08 16.86 9.72
N ALA A 17 9.31 16.00 10.71
CA ALA A 17 9.99 14.73 10.49
C ALA A 17 9.08 13.98 9.52
N CYS A 18 9.19 14.31 8.23
CA CYS A 18 8.70 13.53 7.13
C CYS A 18 9.49 12.22 7.20
N GLY A 19 9.10 11.34 8.12
CA GLY A 19 9.43 9.95 8.06
C GLY A 19 9.05 9.51 6.66
N ARG A 20 10.04 9.06 5.89
CA ARG A 20 9.76 8.47 4.59
C ARG A 20 8.67 7.42 4.83
N PRO A 21 7.55 7.44 4.08
CA PRO A 21 6.58 6.37 4.17
C PRO A 21 7.33 5.06 3.99
N ALA A 22 6.98 4.04 4.78
CA ALA A 22 7.63 2.74 4.66
C ALA A 22 7.62 2.28 3.19
N ASP A 23 8.72 1.73 2.67
CA ASP A 23 8.79 1.29 1.26
C ASP A 23 8.14 -0.09 1.02
N SER A 24 7.40 -0.59 2.02
CA SER A 24 6.73 -1.88 1.99
C SER A 24 5.53 -1.96 2.93
N LEU A 25 4.68 -2.96 2.71
CA LEU A 25 3.66 -3.43 3.64
C LEU A 25 4.01 -4.86 4.06
N GLY A 26 4.71 -5.00 5.19
CA GLY A 26 5.29 -6.28 5.59
C GLY A 26 6.30 -6.77 4.55
N ASP A 27 6.06 -7.97 4.01
CA ASP A 27 6.89 -8.58 2.95
C ASP A 27 6.58 -8.05 1.54
N LEU A 28 5.54 -7.22 1.37
CA LEU A 28 5.16 -6.65 0.07
C LEU A 28 5.89 -5.33 -0.16
N GLY A 29 6.97 -5.36 -0.94
CA GLY A 29 7.63 -4.14 -1.41
C GLY A 29 6.73 -3.31 -2.33
N TYR A 30 6.83 -1.99 -2.24
CA TYR A 30 6.11 -1.10 -3.13
C TYR A 30 6.69 -1.16 -4.55
N PHE A 31 5.83 -0.96 -5.54
CA PHE A 31 6.27 -0.88 -6.93
C PHE A 31 7.12 0.37 -7.13
N SER A 32 8.28 0.22 -7.78
CA SER A 32 9.19 1.35 -8.05
C SER A 32 8.50 2.40 -8.91
N GLY A 33 8.55 3.67 -8.49
CA GLY A 33 7.83 4.77 -9.16
C GLY A 33 6.36 4.89 -8.78
N ALA A 34 5.85 4.09 -7.85
CA ALA A 34 4.55 4.33 -7.23
C ALA A 34 4.66 5.42 -6.14
N THR A 35 3.66 6.29 -6.10
CA THR A 35 3.47 7.33 -5.09
C THR A 35 2.53 6.81 -4.01
N PHE A 36 2.92 6.95 -2.74
CA PHE A 36 2.05 6.66 -1.61
C PHE A 36 0.88 7.65 -1.56
N VAL A 37 -0.35 7.14 -1.50
CA VAL A 37 -1.57 7.96 -1.41
C VAL A 37 -2.07 8.03 0.03
N GLY A 38 -2.06 6.90 0.74
CA GLY A 38 -2.56 6.83 2.10
C GLY A 38 -2.54 5.41 2.66
N SER A 39 -2.75 5.32 3.96
CA SER A 39 -2.93 4.05 4.67
C SER A 39 -4.10 4.12 5.64
N THR A 40 -4.65 2.96 5.96
CA THR A 40 -5.70 2.80 6.96
C THR A 40 -5.59 1.46 7.66
N SER A 41 -6.19 1.33 8.83
CA SER A 41 -6.27 0.08 9.57
C SER A 41 -7.71 -0.18 10.00
N PHE A 42 -8.13 -1.44 9.94
CA PHE A 42 -9.48 -1.84 10.31
C PHE A 42 -9.48 -3.26 10.91
N GLU A 43 -10.42 -3.51 11.83
CA GLU A 43 -10.76 -4.87 12.24
C GLU A 43 -11.86 -5.37 11.30
N GLY A 44 -11.69 -6.52 10.66
CA GLY A 44 -12.72 -7.02 9.77
C GLY A 44 -12.55 -8.47 9.34
N GLU A 45 -13.70 -9.16 9.24
CA GLU A 45 -13.93 -10.44 8.53
C GLU A 45 -13.87 -10.25 7.00
N SER A 46 -13.00 -9.37 6.54
CA SER A 46 -12.92 -8.96 5.14
C SER A 46 -12.19 -10.05 4.36
N PHE A 47 -12.83 -10.53 3.29
CA PHE A 47 -12.34 -11.55 2.35
C PHE A 47 -12.40 -13.02 2.81
N GLY A 48 -13.21 -13.37 3.82
CA GLY A 48 -13.41 -14.76 4.23
C GLY A 48 -12.28 -15.34 5.09
N PHE A 49 -11.45 -14.48 5.68
CA PHE A 49 -10.40 -14.85 6.63
C PHE A 49 -10.87 -14.67 8.09
N PRO A 50 -10.25 -15.38 9.05
CA PRO A 50 -10.54 -15.24 10.49
C PRO A 50 -10.39 -13.78 10.97
N ARG A 51 -11.00 -13.44 12.12
CA ARG A 51 -10.86 -12.11 12.73
C ARG A 51 -9.39 -11.72 12.85
N ALA A 52 -8.99 -10.73 12.07
CA ALA A 52 -7.62 -10.25 11.97
C ALA A 52 -7.60 -8.72 11.99
N GLY A 53 -6.53 -8.16 12.56
CA GLY A 53 -6.22 -6.75 12.36
C GLY A 53 -5.65 -6.57 10.96
N TRP A 54 -6.26 -5.68 10.17
CA TRP A 54 -5.86 -5.40 8.80
C TRP A 54 -5.23 -4.02 8.69
N GLU A 55 -4.16 -3.96 7.90
CA GLU A 55 -3.53 -2.74 7.41
C GLU A 55 -3.70 -2.68 5.89
N GLN A 56 -4.08 -1.51 5.37
CA GLN A 56 -4.20 -1.25 3.94
C GLN A 56 -3.34 -0.05 3.57
N VAL A 57 -2.66 -0.15 2.44
CA VAL A 57 -1.93 0.93 1.78
C VAL A 57 -2.45 1.10 0.36
N GLU A 58 -2.72 2.34 -0.04
CA GLU A 58 -2.98 2.71 -1.44
C GLU A 58 -1.76 3.43 -2.02
N LEU A 59 -1.33 2.96 -3.19
CA LEU A 59 -0.31 3.59 -4.02
C LEU A 59 -0.90 3.90 -5.40
N ARG A 60 -0.29 4.86 -6.09
CA ARG A 60 -0.61 5.19 -7.49
C ARG A 60 0.63 5.27 -8.34
N THR A 61 0.53 4.85 -9.58
CA THR A 61 1.63 4.97 -10.54
C THR A 61 1.10 5.28 -11.94
N GLN A 62 1.94 5.94 -12.74
CA GLN A 62 1.72 6.14 -14.17
C GLN A 62 2.31 4.99 -15.01
N ALA A 63 2.96 4.02 -14.37
CA ALA A 63 3.51 2.86 -15.06
C ALA A 63 2.40 2.01 -15.70
N PRO A 64 2.69 1.29 -16.81
CA PRO A 64 1.70 0.44 -17.46
C PRO A 64 1.18 -0.66 -16.53
N TYR A 65 -0.14 -0.92 -16.58
CA TYR A 65 -0.81 -1.94 -15.77
C TYR A 65 -0.11 -3.31 -15.84
N GLY A 66 0.30 -3.73 -17.05
CA GLY A 66 0.97 -5.02 -17.24
C GLY A 66 2.29 -5.15 -16.49
N GLU A 67 3.05 -4.07 -16.35
CA GLU A 67 4.33 -4.07 -15.59
C GLU A 67 4.07 -4.19 -14.09
N VAL A 68 3.11 -3.41 -13.58
CA VAL A 68 2.71 -3.45 -12.17
C VAL A 68 2.18 -4.83 -11.79
N LYS A 69 1.34 -5.43 -12.65
CA LYS A 69 0.87 -6.81 -12.50
C LYS A 69 2.00 -7.81 -12.49
N ALA A 70 2.92 -7.74 -13.45
CA ALA A 70 4.04 -8.67 -13.54
C ALA A 70 4.96 -8.63 -12.31
N PHE A 71 5.14 -7.44 -11.72
CA PHE A 71 5.85 -7.27 -10.46
C PHE A 71 5.14 -8.01 -9.30
N TYR A 72 3.86 -7.71 -9.07
CA TYR A 72 3.14 -8.28 -7.93
C TYR A 72 2.71 -9.75 -8.09
N ALA A 73 2.65 -10.27 -9.32
CA ALA A 73 2.50 -11.69 -9.58
C ALA A 73 3.70 -12.51 -9.04
N LYS A 74 4.85 -11.86 -8.82
CA LYS A 74 6.05 -12.46 -8.23
C LYS A 74 6.31 -12.02 -6.79
N ALA A 75 5.60 -10.99 -6.31
CA ALA A 75 5.91 -10.35 -5.04
C ALA A 75 5.35 -11.08 -3.81
N GLY A 76 6.21 -11.18 -2.79
CA GLY A 76 5.93 -11.52 -1.40
C GLY A 76 6.65 -12.80 -0.93
N PRO A 77 6.26 -13.39 0.21
CA PRO A 77 7.15 -14.28 0.94
C PRO A 77 7.36 -15.67 0.34
N LYS A 78 8.57 -16.22 0.51
CA LYS A 78 8.97 -17.55 0.00
C LYS A 78 8.18 -18.73 0.57
N THR A 79 7.46 -18.53 1.67
CA THR A 79 6.82 -19.56 2.50
C THR A 79 5.33 -19.73 2.25
N TRP A 80 4.80 -19.32 1.10
CA TRP A 80 3.36 -19.36 0.84
C TRP A 80 2.77 -20.76 0.86
N THR A 81 1.62 -20.88 1.54
CA THR A 81 0.85 -22.12 1.63
C THR A 81 -0.38 -22.11 0.73
N SER A 82 -0.85 -20.95 0.28
CA SER A 82 -1.95 -20.83 -0.69
C SER A 82 -1.89 -19.51 -1.44
N THR A 83 -2.13 -19.56 -2.75
CA THR A 83 -2.22 -18.40 -3.64
C THR A 83 -3.46 -18.52 -4.53
N PHE A 84 -4.32 -17.50 -4.52
CA PHE A 84 -5.42 -17.38 -5.48
C PHE A 84 -5.25 -16.10 -6.28
N GLU A 85 -5.42 -16.19 -7.61
CA GLU A 85 -5.27 -15.08 -8.53
C GLU A 85 -6.54 -14.95 -9.38
N SER A 86 -6.97 -13.72 -9.58
CA SER A 86 -8.11 -13.40 -10.44
C SER A 86 -7.83 -12.12 -11.20
N GLU A 87 -8.26 -12.08 -12.45
CA GLU A 87 -8.25 -10.87 -13.27
C GLU A 87 -9.61 -10.72 -13.90
N LEU A 88 -10.25 -9.57 -13.66
CA LEU A 88 -11.60 -9.30 -14.11
C LEU A 88 -11.63 -8.01 -14.92
N PRO A 89 -12.35 -7.99 -16.05
CA PRO A 89 -12.63 -6.75 -16.76
C PRO A 89 -13.60 -5.88 -15.93
N LYS A 90 -13.37 -4.57 -15.94
CA LYS A 90 -14.32 -3.54 -15.49
C LYS A 90 -14.67 -2.61 -16.65
N SER A 91 -15.73 -1.83 -16.49
CA SER A 91 -16.16 -0.83 -17.47
C SER A 91 -15.12 0.25 -17.78
N THR A 92 -14.08 0.40 -16.96
CA THR A 92 -13.05 1.44 -17.07
C THR A 92 -11.62 0.91 -16.96
N GLY A 93 -11.39 -0.38 -17.21
CA GLY A 93 -10.06 -1.00 -17.16
C GLY A 93 -10.06 -2.45 -16.69
N LEU A 94 -8.88 -2.94 -16.31
CA LEU A 94 -8.67 -4.27 -15.73
C LEU A 94 -8.44 -4.20 -14.22
N VAL A 95 -8.88 -5.23 -13.51
CA VAL A 95 -8.53 -5.43 -12.10
C VAL A 95 -7.93 -6.80 -11.88
N TYR A 96 -6.70 -6.81 -11.40
CA TYR A 96 -6.03 -8.00 -10.90
C TYR A 96 -6.11 -8.06 -9.38
N SER A 97 -6.49 -9.21 -8.83
CA SER A 97 -6.45 -9.47 -7.40
C SER A 97 -5.70 -10.76 -7.11
N ARG A 98 -4.81 -10.69 -6.13
CA ARG A 98 -4.01 -11.83 -5.65
C ARG A 98 -4.11 -11.93 -4.14
N TYR A 99 -4.37 -13.15 -3.67
CA TYR A 99 -4.53 -13.48 -2.26
C TYR A 99 -3.42 -14.45 -1.87
N LEU A 100 -2.72 -14.14 -0.79
CA LEU A 100 -1.58 -14.92 -0.31
C LEU A 100 -1.81 -15.24 1.16
N ALA A 101 -1.60 -16.50 1.54
CA ALA A 101 -1.60 -16.92 2.93
C ALA A 101 -0.25 -17.55 3.31
N ASP A 102 0.30 -17.09 4.43
CA ASP A 102 1.43 -17.71 5.11
C ASP A 102 0.91 -18.30 6.43
N ALA A 103 0.68 -19.63 6.44
CA ALA A 103 0.16 -20.33 7.61
C ALA A 103 1.14 -20.31 8.80
N GLN A 104 2.46 -20.28 8.54
CA GLN A 104 3.47 -20.29 9.62
C GLN A 104 3.44 -18.98 10.39
N ARG A 105 3.37 -17.85 9.68
CA ARG A 105 3.30 -16.51 10.28
C ARG A 105 1.90 -16.03 10.57
N ARG A 106 0.87 -16.85 10.30
CA ARG A 106 -0.56 -16.50 10.42
C ARG A 106 -0.87 -15.15 9.77
N THR A 107 -0.23 -14.91 8.63
CA THR A 107 -0.29 -13.63 7.91
C THR A 107 -0.97 -13.83 6.57
N PHE A 108 -1.85 -12.89 6.22
CA PHE A 108 -2.55 -12.83 4.95
C PHE A 108 -2.15 -11.57 4.21
N TYR A 109 -2.04 -11.69 2.89
CA TYR A 109 -1.85 -10.54 2.03
C TYR A 109 -2.90 -10.53 0.93
N VAL A 110 -3.42 -9.35 0.61
CA VAL A 110 -4.27 -9.12 -0.56
C VAL A 110 -3.66 -8.00 -1.38
N ILE A 111 -3.43 -8.27 -2.64
CA ILE A 111 -2.92 -7.31 -3.61
C ILE A 111 -4.04 -7.06 -4.61
N THR A 112 -4.43 -5.81 -4.80
CA THR A 112 -5.35 -5.40 -5.86
C THR A 112 -4.64 -4.38 -6.75
N ILE A 113 -4.67 -4.60 -8.06
CA ILE A 113 -4.14 -3.67 -9.06
C ILE A 113 -5.30 -3.30 -9.96
N GLU A 114 -5.59 -2.01 -10.05
CA GLU A 114 -6.70 -1.48 -10.82
C GLU A 114 -6.18 -0.49 -11.84
N GLU A 115 -6.40 -0.80 -13.12
CA GLU A 115 -6.22 0.16 -14.20
C GLU A 115 -7.37 1.17 -14.18
N ARG A 116 -7.05 2.46 -14.18
CA ARG A 116 -8.03 3.54 -14.19
C ARG A 116 -7.88 4.35 -15.46
N GLN A 117 -8.64 3.98 -16.49
CA GLN A 117 -8.54 4.61 -17.82
C GLN A 117 -8.87 6.11 -17.80
N GLN A 118 -9.78 6.57 -16.93
CA GLN A 118 -10.17 7.98 -16.85
C GLN A 118 -9.05 8.88 -16.33
N SER A 119 -8.33 8.44 -15.28
CA SER A 119 -7.21 9.17 -14.69
C SER A 119 -5.86 8.82 -15.33
N LYS A 120 -5.84 7.84 -16.23
CA LYS A 120 -4.63 7.30 -16.89
C LYS A 120 -3.56 6.87 -15.87
N ASP A 121 -3.99 6.32 -14.75
CA ASP A 121 -3.13 5.80 -13.70
C ASP A 121 -3.49 4.35 -13.34
N VAL A 122 -2.59 3.72 -12.58
CA VAL A 122 -2.80 2.42 -11.97
C VAL A 122 -2.84 2.61 -10.46
N ALA A 123 -3.93 2.17 -9.85
CA ALA A 123 -4.05 2.11 -8.40
C ALA A 123 -3.58 0.73 -7.91
N ILE A 124 -2.77 0.75 -6.86
CA ILE A 124 -2.26 -0.46 -6.20
C ILE A 124 -2.77 -0.41 -4.77
N ILE A 125 -3.52 -1.43 -4.36
CA ILE A 125 -4.03 -1.55 -3.01
C ILE A 125 -3.41 -2.80 -2.39
N LEU A 126 -2.54 -2.57 -1.41
CA LEU A 126 -1.89 -3.64 -0.65
C LEU A 126 -2.60 -3.76 0.69
N ARG A 127 -2.88 -4.99 1.10
CA ARG A 127 -3.46 -5.28 2.41
C ARG A 127 -2.68 -6.38 3.10
N ARG A 128 -2.53 -6.26 4.41
CA ARG A 128 -1.93 -7.26 5.28
C ARG A 128 -2.84 -7.52 6.47
N GLY A 129 -3.18 -8.78 6.69
CA GLY A 129 -3.94 -9.25 7.83
C GLY A 129 -3.08 -10.12 8.74
N LEU A 130 -3.23 -9.98 10.05
CA LEU A 130 -2.59 -10.84 11.05
C LEU A 130 -3.67 -11.59 11.85
N ALA A 131 -3.77 -12.90 11.67
CA ALA A 131 -4.64 -13.73 12.50
C ALA A 131 -3.99 -13.97 13.87
N ARG A 132 -4.74 -13.61 14.92
CA ARG A 132 -4.36 -13.86 16.32
C ARG A 132 -4.95 -15.15 16.85
#